data_AF-A0A4Q3RZC7-F1
#
_entry.id   AF-A0A4Q3RZC7-F1
#
_cell.length_a   1.000
_cell.length_b   1.000
_cell.length_c   1.000
_cell.angle_alpha   90.00
_cell.angle_beta   90.00
_cell.angle_gamma   90.00
#
_symmetry.space_group_name_H-M   'P 1'
#
loop_
_entity.id
_entity.type
_entity.pdbx_description
1 polymer ?
#
loop_
_entity_poly.entity_id
_entity_poly.type
_entity_poly.pdbx_seq_one_letter_code
_entity_poly.pdbx_strand_id
1 'polypeptide(L)'
;MDCSPDIKKNAGPTVDQALLRQRRTELGARASLPYTMRIQVVVFYKSTPTVNDADIHRNITNMANFFRPHNICFVLSDIEYIKDSAMADFNTDVPGPLLSYTRPSYLTIFVHTDLGAELNGTVYEIPSTYLSVTDDVVKSTYHNSTMTHEMGHCFGLYHTFQTSFGRENVPRNGDCKNCETSGDYLCDTQADVYSQINDVNTECVYTGTPIIYCGTEEYLYETNNIMSYGRRSCRTTFTNGQGGRARDFILTDSRLYSCIAPDILTVNNNVNYTGGVYSLTAKHLINVTSTSYIIAGAAKMRMSANRIRLGPGVALRPTLSGGIAAIKANAYCE
;
A
#
# COMPACT_ATOMS: atom_id res chain seq x y z
N MET A 1 -8.90 -10.89 13.81
CA MET A 1 -8.44 -9.49 13.90
C MET A 1 -8.17 -8.92 12.51
N ASP A 2 -8.33 -7.61 12.26
CA ASP A 2 -8.13 -7.06 10.91
C ASP A 2 -6.65 -6.81 10.58
N CYS A 3 -5.97 -6.03 11.42
CA CYS A 3 -4.55 -5.69 11.34
C CYS A 3 -3.85 -5.92 12.70
N SER A 4 -2.52 -5.93 12.71
CA SER A 4 -1.72 -5.94 13.95
C SER A 4 -1.73 -4.56 14.63
N PRO A 5 -2.10 -4.44 15.92
CA PRO A 5 -2.05 -3.16 16.62
C PRO A 5 -0.60 -2.69 16.90
N ASP A 6 0.34 -3.62 16.99
CA ASP A 6 1.72 -3.38 17.42
C ASP A 6 2.69 -3.33 16.23
N ILE A 7 2.54 -2.29 15.43
CA ILE A 7 3.44 -2.02 14.29
C ILE A 7 4.56 -1.09 14.71
N LYS A 8 5.79 -1.39 14.29
CA LYS A 8 6.97 -0.56 14.52
C LYS A 8 6.85 0.80 13.81
N LYS A 9 6.92 1.91 14.54
CA LYS A 9 6.86 3.27 13.98
C LYS A 9 8.27 3.83 13.73
N ASN A 10 8.82 3.64 12.54
CA ASN A 10 10.18 4.05 12.22
C ASN A 10 10.35 5.56 12.04
N ALA A 11 9.33 6.26 11.52
CA ALA A 11 9.39 7.71 11.37
C ALA A 11 9.61 8.39 12.72
N GLY A 12 8.76 8.06 13.70
CA GLY A 12 8.80 8.60 15.05
C GLY A 12 8.48 10.09 15.13
N PRO A 13 8.38 10.64 16.37
CA PRO A 13 7.84 11.97 16.60
C PRO A 13 8.57 13.10 15.86
N THR A 14 9.89 13.01 15.72
CA THR A 14 10.71 14.04 15.08
C THR A 14 10.39 14.18 13.59
N VAL A 15 10.28 13.04 12.88
CA VAL A 15 9.95 13.03 11.45
C VAL A 15 8.51 13.49 11.25
N ASP A 16 7.59 13.00 12.09
CA ASP A 16 6.17 13.37 12.03
C ASP A 16 5.94 14.88 12.17
N GLN A 17 6.58 15.49 13.17
CA GLN A 17 6.49 16.94 13.37
C GLN A 17 7.19 17.73 12.27
N ALA A 18 8.30 17.22 11.72
CA ALA A 18 8.98 17.86 10.60
C ALA A 18 8.08 17.87 9.35
N LEU A 19 7.46 16.75 9.00
CA LEU A 19 6.54 16.63 7.87
C LEU A 19 5.31 17.53 8.06
N LEU A 20 4.72 17.57 9.26
CA LEU A 20 3.60 18.45 9.55
C LEU A 20 3.96 19.94 9.31
N ARG A 21 5.15 20.36 9.74
CA ARG A 21 5.66 21.73 9.48
C ARG A 21 5.85 21.96 7.99
N GLN A 22 6.55 21.05 7.31
CA GLN A 22 6.79 21.14 5.86
C GLN A 22 5.51 21.19 5.04
N ARG A 23 4.44 20.48 5.46
CA ARG A 23 3.14 20.52 4.77
C ARG A 23 2.53 21.92 4.76
N ARG A 24 2.76 22.69 5.81
CA ARG A 24 2.22 24.05 5.98
C ARG A 24 3.06 25.12 5.28
N THR A 25 4.36 24.88 5.09
CA THR A 25 5.30 25.94 4.67
C THR A 25 6.03 25.66 3.35
N GLU A 26 6.24 24.40 2.97
CA GLU A 26 7.25 24.02 1.95
C GLU A 26 6.75 23.05 0.88
N LEU A 27 5.81 22.16 1.21
CA LEU A 27 5.35 21.12 0.27
C LEU A 27 4.40 21.66 -0.82
N GLY A 28 3.81 22.85 -0.63
CA GLY A 28 3.15 23.65 -1.66
C GLY A 28 2.33 22.85 -2.69
N ALA A 29 2.47 23.18 -3.98
CA ALA A 29 1.80 22.50 -5.09
C ALA A 29 2.30 21.07 -5.37
N ARG A 30 3.42 20.61 -4.78
CA ARG A 30 3.92 19.24 -4.98
C ARG A 30 2.97 18.23 -4.34
N ALA A 31 2.44 18.52 -3.16
CA ALA A 31 1.41 17.69 -2.51
C ALA A 31 0.06 17.67 -3.27
N SER A 32 -0.07 18.24 -4.46
CA SER A 32 -1.25 18.11 -5.33
C SER A 32 -1.00 17.33 -6.63
N LEU A 33 0.21 16.85 -6.87
CA LEU A 33 0.52 16.05 -8.06
C LEU A 33 0.10 14.57 -7.86
N PRO A 34 -0.38 13.89 -8.91
CA PRO A 34 -0.66 12.46 -8.86
C PRO A 34 0.64 11.64 -8.81
N TYR A 35 0.86 10.93 -7.71
CA TYR A 35 1.97 10.00 -7.54
C TYR A 35 1.55 8.59 -7.95
N THR A 36 2.19 8.05 -8.99
CA THR A 36 1.88 6.70 -9.48
C THR A 36 2.88 5.72 -8.89
N MET A 37 2.46 4.87 -7.97
CA MET A 37 3.31 3.91 -7.27
C MET A 37 3.40 2.59 -8.04
N ARG A 38 4.61 2.07 -8.20
CA ARG A 38 4.83 0.74 -8.80
C ARG A 38 4.56 -0.33 -7.76
N ILE A 39 3.65 -1.25 -8.06
CA ILE A 39 3.32 -2.36 -7.18
C ILE A 39 3.59 -3.70 -7.86
N GLN A 40 3.96 -4.69 -7.06
CA GLN A 40 3.97 -6.09 -7.44
C GLN A 40 3.16 -6.90 -6.42
N VAL A 41 2.60 -8.01 -6.88
CA VAL A 41 1.91 -8.98 -6.03
C VAL A 41 2.66 -10.29 -6.06
N VAL A 42 2.87 -10.89 -4.90
CA VAL A 42 3.44 -12.23 -4.75
C VAL A 42 2.45 -13.08 -3.98
N VAL A 43 1.94 -14.13 -4.62
CA VAL A 43 0.96 -15.07 -4.07
C VAL A 43 1.68 -16.34 -3.67
N PHE A 44 1.64 -16.66 -2.38
CA PHE A 44 2.14 -17.91 -1.84
C PHE A 44 1.03 -18.95 -1.75
N TYR A 45 1.31 -20.18 -2.16
CA TYR A 45 0.34 -21.28 -2.12
C TYR A 45 0.99 -22.62 -1.78
N LYS A 46 0.22 -23.52 -1.16
CA LYS A 46 0.69 -24.86 -0.75
C LYS A 46 0.66 -25.87 -1.89
N SER A 47 -0.50 -26.03 -2.52
CA SER A 47 -0.77 -27.02 -3.57
C SER A 47 -1.19 -26.33 -4.86
N THR A 48 -2.26 -25.56 -4.80
CA THR A 48 -2.83 -24.76 -5.88
C THR A 48 -3.09 -23.34 -5.38
N PRO A 49 -2.89 -22.30 -6.20
CA PRO A 49 -3.29 -20.95 -5.85
C PRO A 49 -4.79 -20.89 -5.53
N THR A 50 -5.13 -20.17 -4.47
CA THR A 50 -6.52 -19.95 -4.04
C THR A 50 -7.11 -18.66 -4.61
N VAL A 51 -6.25 -17.74 -5.05
CA VAL A 51 -6.59 -16.49 -5.75
C VAL A 51 -6.14 -16.56 -7.20
N ASN A 52 -6.87 -15.91 -8.10
CA ASN A 52 -6.48 -15.75 -9.51
C ASN A 52 -6.23 -14.27 -9.86
N ASP A 53 -5.72 -14.00 -11.05
CA ASP A 53 -5.43 -12.65 -11.55
C ASP A 53 -6.64 -11.71 -11.49
N ALA A 54 -7.87 -12.21 -11.71
CA ALA A 54 -9.07 -11.39 -11.68
C ALA A 54 -9.41 -10.92 -10.26
N ASP A 55 -9.22 -11.79 -9.25
CA ASP A 55 -9.38 -11.43 -7.84
C ASP A 55 -8.38 -10.34 -7.44
N ILE A 56 -7.12 -10.51 -7.82
CA ILE A 56 -6.04 -9.56 -7.54
C ILE A 56 -6.31 -8.22 -8.21
N HIS A 57 -6.67 -8.23 -9.50
CA HIS A 57 -6.99 -7.02 -10.25
C HIS A 57 -8.19 -6.27 -9.65
N ARG A 58 -9.24 -6.99 -9.24
CA ARG A 58 -10.41 -6.39 -8.56
C ARG A 58 -10.00 -5.73 -7.25
N ASN A 59 -9.27 -6.43 -6.39
CA ASN A 59 -8.92 -5.92 -5.07
C ASN A 59 -7.95 -4.71 -5.17
N ILE A 60 -6.98 -4.76 -6.07
CA ILE A 60 -6.11 -3.60 -6.37
C ILE A 60 -6.91 -2.42 -6.90
N THR A 61 -7.91 -2.64 -7.77
CA THR A 61 -8.76 -1.57 -8.27
C THR A 61 -9.56 -0.93 -7.13
N ASN A 62 -10.10 -1.74 -6.22
CA ASN A 62 -10.80 -1.25 -5.03
C ASN A 62 -9.88 -0.40 -4.15
N MET A 63 -8.67 -0.91 -3.85
CA MET A 63 -7.66 -0.16 -3.10
C MET A 63 -7.32 1.17 -3.80
N ALA A 64 -7.02 1.13 -5.10
CA ALA A 64 -6.66 2.30 -5.88
C ALA A 64 -7.78 3.38 -5.88
N ASN A 65 -9.04 2.97 -5.87
CA ASN A 65 -10.18 3.90 -5.83
C ASN A 65 -10.22 4.73 -4.53
N PHE A 66 -9.79 4.19 -3.39
CA PHE A 66 -9.71 4.95 -2.13
C PHE A 66 -8.57 5.97 -2.14
N PHE A 67 -7.47 5.68 -2.82
CA PHE A 67 -6.30 6.57 -2.89
C PHE A 67 -6.39 7.61 -3.99
N ARG A 68 -7.20 7.37 -5.03
CA ARG A 68 -7.35 8.27 -6.19
C ARG A 68 -7.76 9.70 -5.80
N PRO A 69 -8.75 9.95 -4.91
CA PRO A 69 -9.08 11.31 -4.45
C PRO A 69 -7.91 12.04 -3.76
N HIS A 70 -6.92 11.29 -3.30
CA HIS A 70 -5.73 11.79 -2.63
C HIS A 70 -4.51 11.83 -3.55
N ASN A 71 -4.70 11.82 -4.88
CA ASN A 71 -3.62 11.91 -5.87
C ASN A 71 -2.55 10.82 -5.69
N ILE A 72 -2.96 9.63 -5.26
CA ILE A 72 -2.09 8.46 -5.19
C ILE A 72 -2.70 7.38 -6.11
N CYS A 73 -1.92 6.95 -7.08
CA CYS A 73 -2.27 5.99 -8.12
C CYS A 73 -1.32 4.80 -8.05
N PHE A 74 -1.67 3.71 -8.74
CA PHE A 74 -0.87 2.49 -8.74
C PHE A 74 -0.74 1.90 -10.14
N VAL A 75 0.41 1.30 -10.43
CA VAL A 75 0.63 0.46 -11.60
C VAL A 75 1.05 -0.92 -11.15
N LEU A 76 0.17 -1.91 -11.40
CA LEU A 76 0.50 -3.31 -11.20
C LEU A 76 1.50 -3.77 -12.26
N SER A 77 2.69 -4.10 -11.78
CA SER A 77 3.85 -4.43 -12.59
C SER A 77 3.95 -5.92 -12.83
N ASP A 78 3.65 -6.71 -11.80
CA ASP A 78 3.74 -8.16 -11.83
C ASP A 78 2.80 -8.82 -10.83
N ILE A 79 2.36 -10.03 -11.17
CA ILE A 79 1.76 -11.01 -10.26
C ILE A 79 2.62 -12.28 -10.37
N GLU A 80 3.20 -12.68 -9.24
CA GLU A 80 4.01 -13.88 -9.14
C GLU A 80 3.32 -14.92 -8.26
N TYR A 81 3.24 -16.16 -8.75
CA TYR A 81 2.70 -17.29 -8.00
C TYR A 81 3.83 -18.20 -7.57
N ILE A 82 4.00 -18.39 -6.26
CA ILE A 82 5.09 -19.14 -5.66
C ILE A 82 4.52 -20.27 -4.81
N LYS A 83 4.88 -21.50 -5.17
CA LYS A 83 4.55 -22.68 -4.36
C LYS A 83 5.50 -22.77 -3.18
N ASP A 84 5.09 -22.24 -2.05
CA ASP A 84 5.84 -22.27 -0.81
C ASP A 84 4.87 -22.37 0.37
N SER A 85 4.82 -23.54 1.01
CA SER A 85 3.89 -23.77 2.11
C SER A 85 4.24 -22.95 3.36
N ALA A 86 5.52 -22.67 3.60
CA ALA A 86 5.95 -21.89 4.76
C ALA A 86 5.63 -20.40 4.57
N MET A 87 5.72 -19.90 3.33
CA MET A 87 5.23 -18.56 3.04
C MET A 87 3.71 -18.50 2.90
N ALA A 88 3.03 -19.60 2.54
CA ALA A 88 1.57 -19.63 2.53
C ALA A 88 0.97 -19.57 3.95
N ASP A 89 1.59 -20.24 4.92
CA ASP A 89 1.26 -20.15 6.36
C ASP A 89 2.31 -19.32 7.09
N PHE A 90 2.20 -18.00 6.96
CA PHE A 90 3.29 -17.11 7.33
C PHE A 90 3.23 -16.67 8.79
N ASN A 91 4.34 -16.84 9.51
CA ASN A 91 4.52 -16.25 10.84
C ASN A 91 4.92 -14.77 10.71
N THR A 92 3.98 -13.88 11.03
CA THR A 92 4.15 -12.43 10.93
C THR A 92 5.19 -11.85 11.90
N ASP A 93 5.59 -12.57 12.94
CA ASP A 93 6.64 -12.14 13.88
C ASP A 93 8.04 -12.15 13.24
N VAL A 94 8.22 -12.86 12.12
CA VAL A 94 9.53 -13.04 11.47
C VAL A 94 9.44 -12.63 9.99
N PRO A 95 9.38 -11.33 9.66
CA PRO A 95 9.22 -10.85 8.28
C PRO A 95 10.43 -11.09 7.37
N GLY A 96 11.60 -11.41 7.93
CA GLY A 96 12.87 -11.52 7.20
C GLY A 96 12.84 -12.35 5.90
N PRO A 97 12.18 -13.54 5.86
CA PRO A 97 12.09 -14.35 4.66
C PRO A 97 11.40 -13.66 3.48
N LEU A 98 10.44 -12.76 3.73
CA LEU A 98 9.73 -12.03 2.67
C LEU A 98 10.64 -11.14 1.83
N LEU A 99 11.73 -10.63 2.42
CA LEU A 99 12.62 -9.68 1.76
C LEU A 99 13.22 -10.22 0.47
N SER A 100 13.44 -11.54 0.39
CA SER A 100 13.95 -12.21 -0.82
C SER A 100 12.99 -12.19 -2.02
N TYR A 101 11.71 -11.90 -1.78
CA TYR A 101 10.67 -11.80 -2.80
C TYR A 101 10.31 -10.34 -3.13
N THR A 102 10.85 -9.37 -2.39
CA THR A 102 10.70 -7.95 -2.71
C THR A 102 11.55 -7.58 -3.93
N ARG A 103 11.13 -6.54 -4.66
CA ARG A 103 11.92 -5.99 -5.76
C ARG A 103 12.30 -4.54 -5.46
N PRO A 104 13.56 -4.13 -5.69
CA PRO A 104 13.96 -2.74 -5.53
C PRO A 104 13.05 -1.82 -6.34
N SER A 105 12.61 -0.72 -5.71
CA SER A 105 11.76 0.28 -6.34
C SER A 105 10.35 -0.20 -6.71
N TYR A 106 9.86 -1.26 -6.06
CA TYR A 106 8.46 -1.68 -6.14
C TYR A 106 7.90 -1.87 -4.72
N LEU A 107 6.66 -1.44 -4.52
CA LEU A 107 5.90 -1.86 -3.35
C LEU A 107 5.46 -3.31 -3.54
N THR A 108 5.62 -4.14 -2.52
CA THR A 108 5.25 -5.57 -2.60
C THR A 108 4.04 -5.89 -1.75
N ILE A 109 3.02 -6.47 -2.37
CA ILE A 109 1.85 -7.01 -1.69
C ILE A 109 2.01 -8.53 -1.66
N PHE A 110 2.21 -9.08 -0.47
CA PHE A 110 2.26 -10.52 -0.26
C PHE A 110 0.87 -11.07 0.06
N VAL A 111 0.48 -12.14 -0.63
CA VAL A 111 -0.79 -12.83 -0.42
C VAL A 111 -0.51 -14.21 0.17
N HIS A 112 -1.07 -14.44 1.35
CA HIS A 112 -0.87 -15.63 2.18
C HIS A 112 -2.17 -16.42 2.32
N THR A 113 -2.09 -17.72 2.60
CA THR A 113 -3.28 -18.48 3.01
C THR A 113 -3.65 -18.15 4.45
N ASP A 114 -2.64 -18.05 5.32
CA ASP A 114 -2.79 -17.73 6.74
C ASP A 114 -1.63 -16.84 7.20
N LEU A 115 -1.93 -15.85 8.04
CA LEU A 115 -0.97 -14.96 8.68
C LEU A 115 -0.79 -15.26 10.18
N GLY A 116 -1.50 -16.26 10.71
CA GLY A 116 -1.62 -16.52 12.14
C GLY A 116 -2.39 -15.42 12.87
N ALA A 117 -2.62 -15.65 14.18
CA ALA A 117 -3.24 -14.67 15.10
C ALA A 117 -4.57 -14.06 14.62
N GLU A 118 -5.32 -14.81 13.77
CA GLU A 118 -6.55 -14.36 13.11
C GLU A 118 -6.39 -13.06 12.28
N LEU A 119 -5.18 -12.71 11.84
CA LEU A 119 -4.90 -11.50 11.07
C LEU A 119 -5.40 -11.62 9.63
N ASN A 120 -5.86 -10.51 9.06
CA ASN A 120 -6.26 -10.43 7.66
C ASN A 120 -5.29 -9.57 6.84
N GLY A 121 -4.59 -8.65 7.49
CA GLY A 121 -3.50 -7.87 6.94
C GLY A 121 -2.47 -7.52 8.00
N THR A 122 -1.27 -7.15 7.56
CA THR A 122 -0.27 -6.51 8.42
C THR A 122 0.79 -5.77 7.60
N VAL A 123 1.41 -4.79 8.24
CA VAL A 123 2.71 -4.23 7.88
C VAL A 123 3.69 -4.42 9.03
N TYR A 124 4.98 -4.41 8.71
CA TYR A 124 6.03 -4.69 9.69
C TYR A 124 6.67 -3.43 10.26
N GLU A 125 6.46 -2.30 9.58
CA GLU A 125 6.91 -0.98 10.00
C GLU A 125 6.11 0.12 9.28
N ILE A 126 6.12 1.33 9.85
CA ILE A 126 5.47 2.51 9.27
C ILE A 126 6.50 3.65 9.15
N PRO A 127 6.78 4.16 7.93
CA PRO A 127 6.33 3.64 6.62
C PRO A 127 7.05 2.34 6.22
N SER A 128 6.51 1.64 5.22
CA SER A 128 7.04 0.37 4.67
C SER A 128 6.90 0.32 3.15
N THR A 129 7.75 -0.47 2.49
CA THR A 129 7.62 -0.80 1.05
C THR A 129 6.93 -2.12 0.77
N TYR A 130 6.40 -2.80 1.78
CA TYR A 130 5.70 -4.05 1.61
C TYR A 130 4.67 -4.29 2.71
N LEU A 131 3.65 -5.07 2.37
CA LEU A 131 2.57 -5.48 3.24
C LEU A 131 2.17 -6.91 2.95
N SER A 132 1.48 -7.53 3.90
CA SER A 132 0.94 -8.88 3.78
C SER A 132 -0.57 -8.87 4.01
N VAL A 133 -1.30 -9.63 3.20
CA VAL A 133 -2.74 -9.87 3.35
C VAL A 133 -3.06 -11.35 3.17
N THR A 134 -4.20 -11.79 3.69
CA THR A 134 -4.71 -13.14 3.42
C THR A 134 -5.36 -13.23 2.05
N ASP A 135 -5.45 -14.44 1.52
CA ASP A 135 -6.13 -14.74 0.27
C ASP A 135 -7.63 -14.42 0.35
N ASP A 136 -8.24 -14.53 1.54
CA ASP A 136 -9.63 -14.19 1.80
C ASP A 136 -9.92 -12.72 1.54
N VAL A 137 -9.02 -11.82 1.98
CA VAL A 137 -9.11 -10.39 1.67
C VAL A 137 -9.12 -10.16 0.16
N VAL A 138 -8.28 -10.87 -0.58
CA VAL A 138 -8.16 -10.72 -2.04
C VAL A 138 -9.39 -11.30 -2.77
N LYS A 139 -9.87 -12.48 -2.37
CA LYS A 139 -11.05 -13.16 -2.94
C LYS A 139 -12.35 -12.42 -2.65
N SER A 140 -12.43 -11.77 -1.49
CA SER A 140 -13.69 -11.18 -1.03
C SER A 140 -14.12 -10.00 -1.90
N THR A 141 -15.42 -9.95 -2.20
CA THR A 141 -16.09 -8.80 -2.81
C THR A 141 -16.63 -7.83 -1.77
N TYR A 142 -16.56 -8.19 -0.48
CA TYR A 142 -17.04 -7.40 0.65
C TYR A 142 -15.90 -6.84 1.52
N HIS A 143 -14.71 -7.45 1.48
CA HIS A 143 -13.51 -6.97 2.16
C HIS A 143 -12.69 -6.06 1.25
N ASN A 144 -13.16 -4.84 1.05
CA ASN A 144 -12.51 -3.83 0.19
C ASN A 144 -11.56 -2.90 0.96
N SER A 145 -11.60 -2.87 2.30
CA SER A 145 -10.85 -1.91 3.10
C SER A 145 -9.55 -2.45 3.71
N THR A 146 -9.37 -3.77 3.89
CA THR A 146 -8.17 -4.31 4.56
C THR A 146 -6.89 -4.06 3.76
N MET A 147 -6.83 -4.38 2.47
CA MET A 147 -5.64 -4.05 1.66
C MET A 147 -5.36 -2.55 1.61
N THR A 148 -6.43 -1.74 1.56
CA THR A 148 -6.36 -0.28 1.60
C THR A 148 -5.78 0.24 2.92
N HIS A 149 -6.18 -0.36 4.04
CA HIS A 149 -5.69 -0.08 5.38
C HIS A 149 -4.18 -0.36 5.49
N GLU A 150 -3.75 -1.55 5.09
CA GLU A 150 -2.32 -1.91 5.10
C GLU A 150 -1.48 -1.02 4.18
N MET A 151 -2.01 -0.68 2.99
CA MET A 151 -1.34 0.24 2.09
C MET A 151 -1.26 1.67 2.67
N GLY A 152 -2.25 2.07 3.47
CA GLY A 152 -2.21 3.31 4.25
C GLY A 152 -1.03 3.33 5.21
N HIS A 153 -0.79 2.22 5.91
CA HIS A 153 0.39 2.06 6.76
C HIS A 153 1.71 2.09 5.98
N CYS A 154 1.78 1.48 4.80
CA CYS A 154 2.95 1.61 3.93
C CYS A 154 3.29 3.09 3.67
N PHE A 155 2.28 3.95 3.53
CA PHE A 155 2.44 5.39 3.32
C PHE A 155 2.50 6.23 4.60
N GLY A 156 2.76 5.63 5.76
CA GLY A 156 3.00 6.41 6.98
C GLY A 156 1.75 6.80 7.76
N LEU A 157 0.57 6.27 7.40
CA LEU A 157 -0.65 6.50 8.18
C LEU A 157 -0.64 5.60 9.42
N TYR A 158 -1.08 6.16 10.55
CA TYR A 158 -1.28 5.41 11.79
C TYR A 158 -2.75 5.03 11.93
N HIS A 159 -3.02 4.06 12.79
CA HIS A 159 -4.36 3.84 13.31
C HIS A 159 -4.91 5.12 13.93
N THR A 160 -6.20 5.40 13.74
CA THR A 160 -6.89 6.55 14.36
C THR A 160 -6.78 6.53 15.89
N PHE A 161 -6.78 5.33 16.49
CA PHE A 161 -6.65 5.12 17.95
C PHE A 161 -5.20 5.08 18.46
N GLN A 162 -4.25 5.68 17.75
CA GLN A 162 -2.84 5.61 18.12
C GLN A 162 -2.58 6.23 19.51
N THR A 163 -1.79 5.54 20.33
CA THR A 163 -1.43 6.00 21.70
C THR A 163 0.06 6.00 22.00
N SER A 164 0.91 5.44 21.13
CA SER A 164 2.37 5.41 21.30
C SER A 164 3.01 6.79 21.38
N PHE A 165 2.31 7.83 20.93
CA PHE A 165 2.77 9.23 20.95
C PHE A 165 1.99 10.10 21.95
N GLY A 166 1.33 9.44 22.90
CA GLY A 166 0.34 10.06 23.77
C GLY A 166 -1.06 9.90 23.20
N ARG A 167 -2.04 9.85 24.12
CA ARG A 167 -3.46 9.79 23.78
C ARG A 167 -3.90 11.10 23.14
N GLU A 168 -4.63 11.02 22.05
CA GLU A 168 -5.25 12.18 21.44
C GLU A 168 -6.41 12.70 22.29
N ASN A 169 -6.47 14.01 22.44
CA ASN A 169 -7.57 14.73 23.03
C ASN A 169 -8.53 15.14 21.93
N VAL A 170 -9.81 15.09 22.23
CA VAL A 170 -10.85 15.43 21.27
C VAL A 170 -10.87 16.92 20.87
N PRO A 171 -10.62 17.90 21.77
CA PRO A 171 -10.64 19.32 21.39
C PRO A 171 -9.73 19.63 20.20
N ARG A 172 -10.29 20.28 19.17
CA ARG A 172 -9.56 20.70 17.96
C ARG A 172 -9.03 22.13 18.02
N ASN A 173 -9.28 22.80 19.14
CA ASN A 173 -8.85 24.16 19.43
C ASN A 173 -8.57 24.35 20.92
N GLY A 174 -7.96 25.48 21.27
CA GLY A 174 -7.60 25.81 22.66
C GLY A 174 -6.44 24.98 23.22
N ASP A 175 -6.20 25.15 24.52
CA ASP A 175 -5.02 24.61 25.21
C ASP A 175 -5.05 23.08 25.37
N CYS A 176 -6.23 22.46 25.21
CA CYS A 176 -6.39 21.01 25.28
C CYS A 176 -6.14 20.28 23.95
N LYS A 177 -5.94 21.01 22.84
CA LYS A 177 -5.66 20.41 21.53
C LYS A 177 -4.27 19.79 21.48
N ASN A 178 -4.18 18.51 21.10
CA ASN A 178 -2.90 17.81 20.93
C ASN A 178 -2.80 16.90 19.69
N CYS A 179 -3.79 16.91 18.79
CA CYS A 179 -3.83 16.10 17.57
C CYS A 179 -2.65 16.31 16.60
N GLU A 180 -1.81 17.33 16.81
CA GLU A 180 -0.59 17.58 16.03
C GLU A 180 0.66 16.93 16.65
N THR A 181 0.54 16.36 17.84
CA THR A 181 1.66 15.85 18.64
C THR A 181 1.39 14.49 19.28
N SER A 182 0.13 14.05 19.27
CA SER A 182 -0.39 12.82 19.86
C SER A 182 -1.41 12.18 18.91
N GLY A 183 -1.89 10.98 19.22
CA GLY A 183 -2.78 10.27 18.31
C GLY A 183 -2.07 9.84 17.03
N ASP A 184 -2.76 9.96 15.92
CA ASP A 184 -2.29 9.64 14.57
C ASP A 184 -1.55 10.82 13.87
N TYR A 185 -1.31 11.92 14.60
CA TYR A 185 -0.75 13.18 14.12
C TYR A 185 -1.64 13.95 13.12
N LEU A 186 -2.96 13.71 13.13
CA LEU A 186 -3.90 14.39 12.24
C LEU A 186 -5.04 15.04 13.03
N CYS A 187 -5.26 16.33 12.75
CA CYS A 187 -6.36 17.07 13.38
C CYS A 187 -7.69 16.97 12.63
N ASP A 188 -7.70 16.38 11.44
CA ASP A 188 -8.90 16.22 10.62
C ASP A 188 -9.46 14.80 10.65
N THR A 189 -8.80 13.89 11.36
CA THR A 189 -9.38 12.65 11.90
C THR A 189 -9.96 12.95 13.27
N GLN A 190 -11.08 12.34 13.60
CA GLN A 190 -11.66 12.36 14.94
C GLN A 190 -10.82 11.55 15.95
N ALA A 191 -10.83 11.98 17.22
CA ALA A 191 -10.00 11.40 18.25
C ALA A 191 -10.60 10.07 18.69
N ASP A 192 -9.88 8.99 18.43
CA ASP A 192 -10.36 7.63 18.61
C ASP A 192 -9.77 7.03 19.88
N VAL A 193 -10.64 6.69 20.82
CA VAL A 193 -10.28 6.13 22.13
C VAL A 193 -10.44 4.62 22.12
N TYR A 194 -9.75 3.96 21.19
CA TYR A 194 -9.70 2.50 21.03
C TYR A 194 -11.05 1.82 21.26
N SER A 195 -12.00 2.05 20.36
CA SER A 195 -13.22 1.26 20.40
C SER A 195 -13.02 -0.11 19.77
N GLN A 196 -13.53 -1.16 20.41
CA GLN A 196 -13.50 -2.49 19.80
C GLN A 196 -14.52 -2.57 18.66
N ILE A 197 -14.35 -3.53 17.75
CA ILE A 197 -15.28 -3.78 16.63
C ILE A 197 -16.76 -3.93 17.07
N ASN A 198 -16.99 -4.29 18.33
CA ASN A 198 -18.31 -4.48 18.93
C ASN A 198 -19.04 -3.16 19.24
N ASP A 199 -18.33 -2.04 19.23
CA ASP A 199 -18.88 -0.71 19.49
C ASP A 199 -19.38 -0.03 18.19
N VAL A 200 -19.43 -0.75 17.08
CA VAL A 200 -20.02 -0.28 15.82
C VAL A 200 -21.11 -1.26 15.42
N ASN A 201 -22.32 -0.77 15.15
CA ASN A 201 -23.46 -1.61 14.73
C ASN A 201 -23.44 -1.90 13.21
N THR A 202 -24.40 -2.69 12.71
CA THR A 202 -24.52 -3.03 11.27
C THR A 202 -24.83 -1.82 10.38
N GLU A 203 -25.33 -0.74 10.96
CA GLU A 203 -25.65 0.52 10.29
C GLU A 203 -24.46 1.49 10.29
N CYS A 204 -23.27 1.01 10.70
CA CYS A 204 -22.05 1.81 10.77
C CYS A 204 -22.14 2.98 11.77
N VAL A 205 -22.95 2.81 12.81
CA VAL A 205 -23.09 3.77 13.90
C VAL A 205 -22.30 3.29 15.10
N TYR A 206 -21.56 4.21 15.72
CA TYR A 206 -20.88 3.96 16.98
C TYR A 206 -21.89 3.82 18.12
N THR A 207 -21.81 2.74 18.89
CA THR A 207 -22.71 2.40 20.01
C THR A 207 -21.98 2.19 21.33
N GLY A 208 -20.68 2.53 21.39
CA GLY A 208 -19.90 2.43 22.62
C GLY A 208 -20.26 3.53 23.63
N THR A 209 -19.51 3.60 24.73
CA THR A 209 -19.71 4.55 25.83
C THR A 209 -18.83 5.79 25.63
N PRO A 210 -19.31 7.02 25.88
CA PRO A 210 -18.50 8.21 25.71
C PRO A 210 -17.42 8.25 26.79
N ILE A 211 -16.30 8.87 26.47
CA ILE A 211 -15.26 9.13 27.47
C ILE A 211 -15.21 10.62 27.72
N ILE A 212 -15.19 11.00 29.01
CA ILE A 212 -14.98 12.39 29.41
C ILE A 212 -13.49 12.64 29.55
N TYR A 213 -12.95 13.56 28.76
CA TYR A 213 -11.57 14.02 28.90
C TYR A 213 -11.50 15.52 28.58
N CYS A 214 -10.67 16.28 29.30
CA CYS A 214 -10.60 17.74 29.16
C CYS A 214 -11.94 18.49 29.33
N GLY A 215 -12.90 17.93 30.06
CA GLY A 215 -14.17 18.58 30.39
C GLY A 215 -15.26 18.46 29.32
N THR A 216 -15.02 17.67 28.28
CA THR A 216 -15.98 17.39 27.21
C THR A 216 -16.38 15.91 27.25
N GLU A 217 -17.69 15.63 27.25
CA GLU A 217 -18.24 14.29 27.04
C GLU A 217 -18.31 14.07 25.54
N GLU A 218 -17.40 13.26 24.99
CA GLU A 218 -17.25 13.20 23.54
C GLU A 218 -17.23 11.76 23.02
N TYR A 219 -18.08 11.58 22.00
CA TYR A 219 -18.11 10.46 21.09
C TYR A 219 -17.58 10.97 19.76
N LEU A 220 -16.39 10.55 19.32
CA LEU A 220 -15.96 10.85 17.96
C LEU A 220 -15.17 9.66 17.43
N TYR A 221 -15.90 8.60 17.13
CA TYR A 221 -15.35 7.46 16.40
C TYR A 221 -15.77 7.57 14.93
N GLU A 222 -14.80 7.81 14.05
CA GLU A 222 -15.02 7.77 12.60
C GLU A 222 -15.14 6.31 12.14
N THR A 223 -16.36 5.77 12.23
CA THR A 223 -16.69 4.41 11.77
C THR A 223 -16.36 4.17 10.29
N ASN A 224 -16.26 5.26 9.53
CA ASN A 224 -15.98 5.26 8.11
C ASN A 224 -14.51 5.47 7.75
N ASN A 225 -13.63 5.77 8.71
CA ASN A 225 -12.21 5.97 8.42
C ASN A 225 -11.54 4.63 8.05
N ILE A 226 -10.79 4.59 6.95
CA ILE A 226 -10.07 3.39 6.53
C ILE A 226 -9.07 2.93 7.61
N MET A 227 -8.46 3.86 8.35
CA MET A 227 -7.44 3.56 9.37
C MET A 227 -8.00 3.21 10.75
N SER A 228 -9.33 3.11 10.91
CA SER A 228 -9.95 2.63 12.15
C SER A 228 -10.12 1.10 12.16
N TYR A 229 -10.36 0.53 13.34
CA TYR A 229 -10.74 -0.88 13.53
C TYR A 229 -12.25 -1.12 13.48
N GLY A 230 -12.96 -0.26 12.76
CA GLY A 230 -14.39 -0.35 12.59
C GLY A 230 -14.76 -1.56 11.74
N ARG A 231 -16.06 -1.78 11.54
CA ARG A 231 -16.50 -2.83 10.62
C ARG A 231 -15.97 -2.55 9.22
N ARG A 232 -15.40 -3.56 8.58
CA ARG A 232 -14.81 -3.45 7.23
C ARG A 232 -15.75 -2.82 6.20
N SER A 233 -17.04 -3.14 6.27
CA SER A 233 -18.09 -2.63 5.40
C SER A 233 -18.41 -1.14 5.61
N CYS A 234 -18.04 -0.59 6.76
CA CYS A 234 -18.29 0.79 7.14
C CYS A 234 -17.15 1.72 6.72
N ARG A 235 -15.92 1.19 6.63
CA ARG A 235 -14.73 1.96 6.29
C ARG A 235 -14.71 2.32 4.81
N THR A 236 -14.87 3.60 4.51
CA THR A 236 -15.08 4.09 3.14
C THR A 236 -14.26 5.32 2.78
N THR A 237 -13.50 5.91 3.71
CA THR A 237 -12.83 7.19 3.43
C THR A 237 -11.48 7.36 4.12
N PHE A 238 -10.59 8.08 3.45
CA PHE A 238 -9.47 8.77 4.10
C PHE A 238 -9.79 10.25 4.20
N THR A 239 -9.29 10.91 5.24
CA THR A 239 -9.36 12.36 5.37
C THR A 239 -8.37 13.05 4.43
N ASN A 240 -8.52 14.36 4.23
CA ASN A 240 -7.58 15.13 3.40
C ASN A 240 -6.17 15.16 4.02
N GLY A 241 -6.09 15.22 5.35
CA GLY A 241 -4.87 15.16 6.14
C GLY A 241 -4.19 13.80 6.06
N GLN A 242 -4.95 12.70 6.07
CA GLN A 242 -4.42 11.36 5.77
C GLN A 242 -3.84 11.33 4.34
N GLY A 243 -4.58 11.80 3.34
CA GLY A 243 -4.06 11.89 1.97
C GLY A 243 -2.78 12.73 1.86
N GLY A 244 -2.74 13.89 2.52
CA GLY A 244 -1.55 14.74 2.57
C GLY A 244 -0.35 14.04 3.22
N ARG A 245 -0.58 13.40 4.38
CA ARG A 245 0.46 12.64 5.10
C ARG A 245 1.02 11.50 4.28
N ALA A 246 0.16 10.75 3.58
CA ALA A 246 0.60 9.68 2.69
C ALA A 246 1.55 10.20 1.60
N ARG A 247 1.22 11.33 0.96
CA ARG A 247 2.07 11.95 -0.06
C ARG A 247 3.39 12.48 0.51
N ASP A 248 3.39 13.02 1.72
CA ASP A 248 4.61 13.49 2.39
C ASP A 248 5.61 12.35 2.59
N PHE A 249 5.15 11.18 3.04
CA PHE A 249 6.01 10.01 3.18
C PHE A 249 6.46 9.45 1.83
N ILE A 250 5.58 9.42 0.83
CA ILE A 250 5.95 9.04 -0.55
C ILE A 250 7.11 9.91 -1.07
N LEU A 251 7.14 11.19 -0.72
CA LEU A 251 8.17 12.13 -1.18
C LEU A 251 9.45 12.11 -0.35
N THR A 252 9.37 11.83 0.95
CA THR A 252 10.48 12.01 1.88
C THR A 252 11.14 10.72 2.34
N ASP A 253 10.45 9.58 2.34
CA ASP A 253 11.07 8.27 2.51
C ASP A 253 11.71 7.85 1.18
N SER A 254 13.03 7.68 1.17
CA SER A 254 13.79 7.37 -0.05
C SER A 254 13.39 6.05 -0.70
N ARG A 255 12.91 5.08 0.09
CA ARG A 255 12.48 3.77 -0.39
C ARG A 255 11.14 3.90 -1.09
N LEU A 256 10.18 4.62 -0.48
CA LEU A 256 8.90 4.94 -1.12
C LEU A 256 9.08 5.83 -2.36
N TYR A 257 9.91 6.86 -2.27
CA TYR A 257 10.20 7.75 -3.40
C TYR A 257 10.74 6.97 -4.60
N SER A 258 11.62 5.99 -4.34
CA SER A 258 12.12 5.11 -5.39
C SER A 258 11.02 4.29 -6.06
N CYS A 259 9.89 4.02 -5.39
CA CYS A 259 8.77 3.26 -5.94
C CYS A 259 7.85 4.06 -6.87
N ILE A 260 8.03 5.38 -6.99
CA ILE A 260 7.28 6.20 -7.95
C ILE A 260 7.64 5.73 -9.38
N ALA A 261 6.62 5.54 -10.21
CA ALA A 261 6.78 5.21 -11.62
C ALA A 261 7.25 6.44 -12.40
N PRO A 262 8.29 6.33 -13.23
CA PRO A 262 8.67 7.42 -14.13
C PRO A 262 7.59 7.63 -15.19
N ASP A 263 7.43 8.87 -15.67
CA ASP A 263 6.53 9.14 -16.80
C ASP A 263 6.97 8.40 -18.06
N ILE A 264 8.27 8.48 -18.35
CA ILE A 264 8.89 7.83 -19.51
C ILE A 264 10.10 7.03 -19.03
N LEU A 265 10.16 5.77 -19.44
CA LEU A 265 11.31 4.90 -19.25
C LEU A 265 11.93 4.59 -20.62
N THR A 266 13.14 5.07 -20.86
CA THR A 266 13.89 4.76 -22.09
C THR A 266 14.95 3.71 -21.81
N VAL A 267 14.99 2.66 -22.62
CA VAL A 267 15.96 1.57 -22.51
C VAL A 267 16.81 1.53 -23.78
N ASN A 268 18.08 1.89 -23.64
CA ASN A 268 19.06 1.98 -24.73
C ASN A 268 20.20 0.96 -24.60
N ASN A 269 20.30 0.27 -23.47
CA ASN A 269 21.36 -0.71 -23.22
C ASN A 269 21.12 -2.00 -24.01
N ASN A 270 22.20 -2.56 -24.56
CA ASN A 270 22.18 -3.90 -25.15
C ASN A 270 22.17 -4.95 -24.04
N VAL A 271 21.22 -5.87 -24.09
CA VAL A 271 21.02 -6.91 -23.06
C VAL A 271 20.63 -8.23 -23.72
N ASN A 272 21.02 -9.33 -23.10
CA ASN A 272 20.57 -10.67 -23.45
C ASN A 272 20.18 -11.41 -22.16
N TYR A 273 18.90 -11.34 -21.81
CA TYR A 273 18.37 -12.04 -20.65
C TYR A 273 18.03 -13.47 -21.03
N THR A 274 18.66 -14.45 -20.38
CA THR A 274 18.43 -15.88 -20.62
C THR A 274 17.74 -16.60 -19.47
N GLY A 275 17.64 -15.95 -18.31
CA GLY A 275 16.96 -16.39 -17.10
C GLY A 275 16.69 -15.21 -16.15
N GLY A 276 15.95 -15.42 -15.07
CA GLY A 276 15.59 -14.37 -14.10
C GLY A 276 14.23 -13.70 -14.37
N VAL A 277 13.82 -12.84 -13.44
CA VAL A 277 12.53 -12.11 -13.49
C VAL A 277 12.79 -10.61 -13.53
N TYR A 278 12.18 -9.92 -14.49
CA TYR A 278 12.41 -8.51 -14.77
C TYR A 278 11.08 -7.79 -15.04
N SER A 279 11.03 -6.52 -14.63
CA SER A 279 9.88 -5.67 -14.87
C SER A 279 10.31 -4.26 -15.28
N LEU A 280 9.73 -3.76 -16.37
CA LEU A 280 9.81 -2.36 -16.77
C LEU A 280 8.44 -1.73 -16.56
N THR A 281 8.41 -0.64 -15.80
CA THR A 281 7.17 0.04 -15.47
C THR A 281 7.33 1.54 -15.64
N ALA A 282 6.44 2.15 -16.41
CA ALA A 282 6.34 3.60 -16.57
C ALA A 282 4.87 4.02 -16.60
N LYS A 283 4.58 5.28 -16.29
CA LYS A 283 3.22 5.81 -16.40
C LYS A 283 2.81 5.94 -17.86
N HIS A 284 3.57 6.70 -18.65
CA HIS A 284 3.18 7.04 -20.01
C HIS A 284 3.85 6.14 -21.07
N LEU A 285 5.18 6.06 -21.09
CA LEU A 285 5.90 5.41 -22.19
C LEU A 285 7.07 4.55 -21.72
N ILE A 286 7.09 3.29 -22.14
CA ILE A 286 8.33 2.50 -22.21
C ILE A 286 8.85 2.55 -23.65
N ASN A 287 10.05 3.08 -23.85
CA ASN A 287 10.67 3.23 -25.15
C ASN A 287 11.98 2.44 -25.21
N VAL A 288 11.95 1.26 -25.83
CA VAL A 288 13.14 0.41 -26.00
C VAL A 288 13.79 0.74 -27.34
N THR A 289 14.92 1.43 -27.30
CA THR A 289 15.69 1.87 -28.49
C THR A 289 17.03 1.14 -28.63
N SER A 290 17.24 0.10 -27.82
CA SER A 290 18.43 -0.74 -27.84
C SER A 290 18.54 -1.54 -29.14
N THR A 291 19.76 -1.62 -29.70
CA THR A 291 20.04 -2.35 -30.94
C THR A 291 20.14 -3.86 -30.73
N SER A 292 20.19 -4.32 -29.47
CA SER A 292 20.17 -5.73 -29.10
C SER A 292 19.52 -5.88 -27.72
N TYR A 293 18.19 -5.91 -27.68
CA TYR A 293 17.42 -6.16 -26.47
C TYR A 293 16.72 -7.52 -26.55
N ILE A 294 17.37 -8.55 -26.02
CA ILE A 294 16.97 -9.95 -26.21
C ILE A 294 16.42 -10.50 -24.89
N ILE A 295 15.17 -10.98 -24.93
CA ILE A 295 14.59 -11.81 -23.87
C ILE A 295 14.51 -13.23 -24.43
N ALA A 296 15.26 -14.17 -23.84
CA ALA A 296 15.38 -15.53 -24.32
C ALA A 296 15.38 -16.56 -23.19
N GLY A 297 15.36 -17.84 -23.56
CA GLY A 297 15.50 -18.93 -22.60
C GLY A 297 14.35 -18.97 -21.60
N ALA A 298 14.70 -19.00 -20.32
CA ALA A 298 13.77 -19.03 -19.20
C ALA A 298 13.52 -17.64 -18.57
N ALA A 299 14.00 -16.56 -19.21
CA ALA A 299 13.79 -15.21 -18.70
C ALA A 299 12.29 -14.85 -18.68
N LYS A 300 11.87 -14.18 -17.62
CA LYS A 300 10.52 -13.59 -17.47
C LYS A 300 10.64 -12.07 -17.51
N MET A 301 10.10 -11.44 -18.53
CA MET A 301 10.06 -9.99 -18.69
C MET A 301 8.61 -9.50 -18.73
N ARG A 302 8.30 -8.49 -17.93
CA ARG A 302 7.00 -7.82 -17.94
C ARG A 302 7.17 -6.32 -18.17
N MET A 303 6.43 -5.78 -19.13
CA MET A 303 6.45 -4.35 -19.43
C MET A 303 5.04 -3.77 -19.27
N SER A 304 4.92 -2.75 -18.41
CA SER A 304 3.64 -2.09 -18.07
C SER A 304 3.75 -0.57 -18.22
N ALA A 305 2.99 0.01 -19.16
CA ALA A 305 2.84 1.46 -19.33
C ALA A 305 1.61 1.79 -20.18
N ASN A 306 1.19 3.06 -20.28
CA ASN A 306 0.11 3.45 -21.21
C ASN A 306 0.49 3.13 -22.67
N ARG A 307 1.77 3.32 -23.04
CA ARG A 307 2.30 3.02 -24.36
C ARG A 307 3.66 2.33 -24.25
N ILE A 308 3.88 1.33 -25.10
CA ILE A 308 5.15 0.60 -25.17
C ILE A 308 5.63 0.62 -26.63
N ARG A 309 6.85 1.11 -26.85
CA ARG A 309 7.51 1.16 -28.16
C ARG A 309 8.74 0.27 -28.12
N LEU A 310 8.76 -0.73 -29.00
CA LEU A 310 9.90 -1.62 -29.21
C LEU A 310 10.58 -1.24 -30.53
N GLY A 311 11.84 -0.83 -30.46
CA GLY A 311 12.64 -0.45 -31.61
C GLY A 311 13.27 -1.63 -32.34
N PRO A 312 13.95 -1.38 -33.48
CA PRO A 312 14.76 -2.38 -34.15
C PRO A 312 15.83 -2.96 -33.19
N GLY A 313 15.98 -4.28 -33.16
CA GLY A 313 16.92 -4.96 -32.26
C GLY A 313 16.28 -5.58 -31.01
N VAL A 314 15.00 -5.33 -30.75
CA VAL A 314 14.24 -6.05 -29.73
C VAL A 314 13.86 -7.43 -30.23
N ALA A 315 14.17 -8.48 -29.45
CA ALA A 315 13.78 -9.86 -29.73
C ALA A 315 13.19 -10.50 -28.47
N LEU A 316 11.90 -10.88 -28.54
CA LEU A 316 11.19 -11.58 -27.47
C LEU A 316 11.03 -13.04 -27.88
N ARG A 317 11.89 -13.91 -27.35
CA ARG A 317 12.01 -15.33 -27.73
C ARG A 317 12.10 -16.23 -26.49
N PRO A 318 11.09 -16.25 -25.61
CA PRO A 318 11.06 -17.25 -24.54
C PRO A 318 11.04 -18.65 -25.17
N THR A 319 12.10 -19.43 -24.97
CA THR A 319 12.30 -20.73 -25.63
C THR A 319 12.30 -21.91 -24.65
N LEU A 320 12.41 -21.65 -23.35
CA LEU A 320 12.40 -22.69 -22.31
C LEU A 320 11.12 -22.61 -21.47
N SER A 321 10.78 -23.74 -20.86
CA SER A 321 9.63 -23.83 -19.93
C SER A 321 9.72 -22.75 -18.86
N GLY A 322 8.63 -22.01 -18.68
CA GLY A 322 8.54 -20.90 -17.72
C GLY A 322 9.09 -19.56 -18.22
N GLY A 323 9.66 -19.46 -19.43
CA GLY A 323 10.01 -18.19 -20.05
C GLY A 323 8.77 -17.37 -20.42
N ILE A 324 8.77 -16.06 -20.13
CA ILE A 324 7.62 -15.17 -20.33
C ILE A 324 8.08 -13.84 -20.90
N ALA A 325 7.37 -13.31 -21.90
CA ALA A 325 7.44 -11.90 -22.27
C ALA A 325 6.00 -11.36 -22.33
N ALA A 326 5.61 -10.56 -21.32
CA ALA A 326 4.29 -9.96 -21.26
C ALA A 326 4.39 -8.44 -21.45
N ILE A 327 3.58 -7.92 -22.35
CA ILE A 327 3.49 -6.49 -22.67
C ILE A 327 2.05 -6.09 -22.43
N LYS A 328 1.83 -5.24 -21.43
CA LYS A 328 0.50 -4.78 -21.08
C LYS A 328 0.45 -3.27 -21.20
N ALA A 329 -0.29 -2.79 -22.20
CA ALA A 329 -0.72 -1.41 -22.22
C ALA A 329 -1.81 -1.27 -21.15
N ASN A 330 -1.61 -0.39 -20.18
CA ASN A 330 -2.55 -0.23 -19.06
C ASN A 330 -2.86 1.24 -18.88
N ALA A 331 -4.15 1.59 -18.94
CA ALA A 331 -4.63 2.89 -18.49
C ALA A 331 -4.99 2.76 -17.00
N TYR A 332 -4.03 3.02 -16.12
CA TYR A 332 -4.33 3.19 -14.70
C TYR A 332 -3.85 4.58 -14.29
N CYS A 333 -4.75 5.35 -13.66
CA CYS A 333 -4.65 6.78 -13.34
C CYS A 333 -5.21 7.75 -14.40
N GLU A 334 -6.41 7.48 -14.94
CA GLU A 334 -7.33 8.50 -15.49
C GLU A 334 -8.64 8.55 -14.68
#